data_AF-A0A7J3Z884-F1
#
_entry.id   AF-A0A7J3Z884-F1
#
_cell.length_a   1.000
_cell.length_b   1.000
_cell.length_c   1.000
_cell.angle_alpha   90.00
_cell.angle_beta   90.00
_cell.angle_gamma   90.00
#
_symmetry.space_group_name_H-M   'P 1'
#
loop_
_entity.id
_entity.type
_entity.pdbx_description
1 polymer ?
#
loop_
_entity_poly.entity_id
_entity_poly.type
_entity_poly.pdbx_seq_one_letter_code
_entity_poly.pdbx_strand_id
1 'polypeptide(L)'
;MDIYTPLLLVAELISTAAFAYLAVLFIRLCKRVKLESVTLYTVFIAFLLFSQLCVTLSIVVPSARLATALYVASSSLALAGFIAMLSPSPSPNELYTLLPLFIASPDIMAGALSTLLIVKRVRGKTRLFLSILSASYYARGLGALLTAFQGSLLVLLASETVRACAAVLLAFHHTAQVLAYDEEEEG
;
A
#
# COMPACT_ATOMS: atom_id res chain seq x y z
N MET A 1 4.83 23.82 -16.55
CA MET A 1 4.79 22.49 -15.91
C MET A 1 5.02 22.71 -14.44
N ASP A 2 4.04 22.37 -13.62
CA ASP A 2 4.12 22.58 -12.18
C ASP A 2 5.17 21.64 -11.59
N ILE A 3 6.03 22.17 -10.71
CA ILE A 3 7.15 21.45 -10.07
C ILE A 3 6.67 20.20 -9.32
N TYR A 4 5.37 20.12 -8.99
CA TYR A 4 4.75 19.02 -8.25
C TYR A 4 4.64 17.71 -9.06
N THR A 5 4.41 17.78 -10.37
CA THR A 5 4.27 16.57 -11.21
C THR A 5 5.55 15.73 -11.28
N PRO A 6 6.74 16.29 -11.57
CA PRO A 6 7.97 15.49 -11.58
C PRO A 6 8.34 14.99 -10.18
N LEU A 7 8.10 15.78 -9.12
CA LEU A 7 8.35 15.35 -7.74
C LEU A 7 7.49 14.15 -7.36
N LEU A 8 6.20 14.20 -7.69
CA LEU A 8 5.26 13.11 -7.46
C LEU A 8 5.68 11.86 -8.24
N LEU A 9 6.03 12.01 -9.52
CA LEU A 9 6.48 10.89 -10.35
C LEU A 9 7.72 10.21 -9.76
N VAL A 10 8.70 10.98 -9.27
CA VAL A 10 9.90 10.43 -8.61
C VAL A 10 9.53 9.65 -7.36
N ALA A 11 8.65 10.19 -6.49
CA ALA A 11 8.21 9.49 -5.29
C ALA A 11 7.51 8.17 -5.62
N GLU A 12 6.65 8.17 -6.64
CA GLU A 12 5.89 7.01 -7.10
C GLU A 12 6.79 5.93 -7.72
N LEU A 13 7.80 6.33 -8.49
CA LEU A 13 8.81 5.42 -9.04
C LEU A 13 9.64 4.77 -7.93
N ILE A 14 10.07 5.54 -6.92
CA ILE A 14 10.81 5.02 -5.77
C ILE A 14 9.97 4.00 -5.01
N SER A 15 8.71 4.33 -4.73
CA SER A 15 7.79 3.41 -4.05
C SER A 15 7.53 2.15 -4.87
N THR A 16 7.37 2.28 -6.19
CA THR A 16 7.19 1.13 -7.10
C THR A 16 8.39 0.21 -7.04
N ALA A 17 9.60 0.76 -7.09
CA ALA A 17 10.83 -0.01 -6.98
C ALA A 17 10.92 -0.73 -5.61
N ALA A 18 10.55 -0.05 -4.52
CA ALA A 18 10.54 -0.64 -3.18
C ALA A 18 9.55 -1.83 -3.07
N PHE A 19 8.32 -1.68 -3.58
CA PHE A 19 7.35 -2.77 -3.60
C PHE A 19 7.73 -3.91 -4.55
N ALA A 20 8.37 -3.61 -5.68
CA ALA A 20 8.86 -4.62 -6.61
C ALA A 20 9.96 -5.46 -5.95
N TYR A 21 10.89 -4.79 -5.25
CA TYR A 21 11.93 -5.47 -4.49
C TYR A 21 11.34 -6.34 -3.36
N LEU A 22 10.39 -5.81 -2.58
CA LEU A 22 9.67 -6.59 -1.57
C LEU A 22 8.97 -7.80 -2.18
N ALA A 23 8.31 -7.66 -3.33
CA ALA A 23 7.65 -8.75 -4.02
C ALA A 23 8.65 -9.86 -4.38
N VAL A 24 9.81 -9.50 -4.93
CA VAL A 24 10.88 -10.47 -5.23
C VAL A 24 11.38 -11.18 -3.97
N LEU A 25 11.62 -10.43 -2.89
CA LEU A 25 12.06 -10.99 -1.61
C LEU A 25 11.05 -12.00 -1.06
N PHE A 26 9.78 -11.64 -1.00
CA PHE A 26 8.72 -12.53 -0.49
C PHE A 26 8.44 -13.72 -1.42
N ILE A 27 8.52 -13.57 -2.75
CA ILE A 27 8.44 -14.69 -3.69
C ILE A 27 9.57 -15.70 -3.44
N ARG A 28 10.80 -15.22 -3.23
CA ARG A 28 11.94 -16.09 -2.89
C ARG A 28 11.71 -16.81 -1.57
N LEU A 29 11.25 -16.10 -0.55
CA LEU A 29 10.94 -16.67 0.75
C LEU A 29 9.82 -17.72 0.67
N CYS A 30 8.76 -17.45 -0.09
CA CYS A 30 7.67 -18.40 -0.37
C CYS A 30 8.18 -19.71 -0.96
N LYS A 31 9.11 -19.63 -1.92
CA LYS A 31 9.70 -20.83 -2.54
C LYS A 31 10.51 -21.67 -1.55
N ARG A 32 11.17 -21.02 -0.58
CA ARG A 32 11.97 -21.71 0.46
C ARG A 32 11.10 -22.31 1.56
N VAL A 33 10.20 -21.52 2.15
CA VAL A 33 9.59 -21.85 3.45
C VAL A 33 8.16 -22.43 3.32
N LYS A 34 7.49 -22.28 2.16
CA LYS A 34 6.13 -22.81 1.87
C LYS A 34 5.07 -22.61 2.98
N LEU A 35 5.23 -21.56 3.80
CA LEU A 35 4.27 -21.20 4.84
C LEU A 35 3.08 -20.43 4.22
N GLU A 36 1.89 -20.72 4.71
CA GLU A 36 0.66 -20.02 4.31
C GLU A 36 0.75 -18.51 4.61
N SER A 37 1.30 -18.14 5.77
CA SER A 37 1.50 -16.73 6.16
C SER A 37 2.39 -15.96 5.19
N VAL A 38 3.47 -16.58 4.70
CA VAL A 38 4.40 -15.99 3.73
C VAL A 38 3.71 -15.85 2.36
N THR A 39 2.86 -16.81 2.01
CA THR A 39 2.06 -16.77 0.77
C THR A 39 1.07 -15.62 0.78
N LEU A 40 0.34 -15.43 1.88
CA LEU A 40 -0.57 -14.30 2.05
C LEU A 40 0.17 -12.95 2.00
N TYR A 41 1.34 -12.85 2.66
CA TYR A 41 2.20 -11.67 2.57
C TYR A 41 2.67 -11.39 1.14
N THR A 42 3.02 -12.44 0.38
CA THR A 42 3.46 -12.29 -1.01
C THR A 42 2.34 -11.76 -1.90
N VAL A 43 1.13 -12.32 -1.75
CA VAL A 43 -0.06 -11.86 -2.48
C VAL A 43 -0.39 -10.41 -2.11
N PHE A 44 -0.36 -10.07 -0.82
CA PHE A 44 -0.55 -8.71 -0.33
C PHE A 44 0.44 -7.71 -0.97
N ILE A 45 1.73 -8.02 -0.94
CA ILE A 45 2.76 -7.16 -1.53
C ILE A 45 2.59 -7.04 -3.04
N ALA A 46 2.19 -8.11 -3.75
CA ALA A 46 1.92 -8.05 -5.17
C ALA A 46 0.76 -7.09 -5.49
N PHE A 47 -0.32 -7.12 -4.72
CA PHE A 47 -1.43 -6.17 -4.87
C PHE A 47 -1.00 -4.72 -4.61
N LEU A 48 -0.16 -4.48 -3.61
CA LEU A 48 0.40 -3.15 -3.36
C LEU A 48 1.32 -2.67 -4.50
N LEU A 49 2.12 -3.57 -5.08
CA LEU A 49 2.94 -3.26 -6.25
C LEU A 49 2.05 -2.86 -7.44
N PHE A 50 1.02 -3.64 -7.76
CA PHE A 50 0.09 -3.29 -8.85
C PHE A 50 -0.65 -1.99 -8.55
N SER A 51 -1.05 -1.76 -7.30
CA SER A 51 -1.63 -0.49 -6.88
C SER A 51 -0.70 0.68 -7.17
N GLN A 52 0.59 0.57 -6.83
CA GLN A 52 1.58 1.61 -7.08
C GLN A 52 1.85 1.83 -8.58
N LEU A 53 1.90 0.77 -9.36
CA LEU A 53 2.03 0.86 -10.82
C LEU A 53 0.85 1.63 -11.42
N CYS A 54 -0.38 1.39 -10.96
CA CYS A 54 -1.55 2.13 -11.40
C CYS A 54 -1.44 3.63 -11.08
N VAL A 55 -0.97 4.02 -9.89
CA VAL A 55 -0.75 5.45 -9.57
C VAL A 55 0.33 6.06 -10.46
N THR A 56 1.45 5.37 -10.62
CA THR A 56 2.55 5.83 -11.49
C THR A 56 2.06 6.05 -12.91
N LEU A 57 1.30 5.10 -13.46
CA LEU A 57 0.72 5.22 -14.80
C LEU A 57 -0.33 6.34 -14.88
N SER A 58 -1.10 6.58 -13.81
CA SER A 58 -2.09 7.67 -13.79
C SER A 58 -1.45 9.05 -13.98
N ILE A 59 -0.18 9.22 -13.60
CA ILE A 59 0.57 10.48 -13.75
C ILE A 59 1.10 10.65 -15.18
N VAL A 60 1.51 9.56 -15.83
CA VAL A 60 2.18 9.59 -17.13
C VAL A 60 1.19 9.61 -18.30
N VAL A 61 0.00 9.05 -18.11
CA VAL A 61 -0.99 8.91 -19.16
C VAL A 61 -1.60 10.26 -19.55
N PRO A 62 -1.70 10.59 -20.86
CA PRO A 62 -2.22 11.89 -21.31
C PRO A 62 -3.74 12.02 -21.21
N SER A 63 -4.47 10.90 -21.16
CA SER A 63 -5.93 10.90 -21.09
C SER A 63 -6.42 11.03 -19.65
N ALA A 64 -7.10 12.14 -19.34
CA ALA A 64 -7.68 12.37 -18.02
C ALA A 64 -8.64 11.26 -17.57
N ARG A 65 -9.42 10.67 -18.49
CA ARG A 65 -10.34 9.56 -18.17
C ARG A 65 -9.59 8.29 -17.79
N LEU A 66 -8.48 8.01 -18.46
CA LEU A 66 -7.67 6.84 -18.15
C LEU A 66 -6.86 7.06 -16.86
N ALA A 67 -6.38 8.28 -16.62
CA ALA A 67 -5.71 8.66 -15.39
C ALA A 67 -6.62 8.46 -14.16
N THR A 68 -7.88 8.92 -14.22
CA THR A 68 -8.84 8.70 -13.11
C THR A 68 -9.19 7.23 -12.92
N ALA A 69 -9.37 6.47 -14.00
CA ALA A 69 -9.61 5.03 -13.92
C ALA A 69 -8.45 4.28 -13.25
N LEU A 70 -7.21 4.60 -13.63
CA LEU A 70 -6.01 4.04 -13.02
C LEU A 70 -5.87 4.43 -11.55
N TYR A 71 -6.19 5.68 -11.21
CA TYR A 71 -6.16 6.14 -9.83
C TYR A 71 -7.16 5.39 -8.94
N VAL A 72 -8.38 5.15 -9.42
CA VAL A 72 -9.40 4.36 -8.69
C VAL A 72 -8.98 2.89 -8.61
N ALA A 73 -8.48 2.32 -9.71
CA ALA A 73 -7.99 0.95 -9.74
C ALA A 73 -6.86 0.70 -8.73
N SER A 74 -5.98 1.68 -8.52
CA SER A 74 -4.94 1.63 -7.49
C SER A 74 -5.52 1.39 -6.10
N SER A 75 -6.54 2.17 -5.70
CA SER A 75 -7.19 2.04 -4.40
C SER A 75 -7.89 0.69 -4.25
N SER A 76 -8.55 0.21 -5.31
CA SER A 76 -9.19 -1.11 -5.33
C SER A 76 -8.17 -2.25 -5.20
N LEU A 77 -7.01 -2.15 -5.84
CA LEU A 77 -5.94 -3.15 -5.74
C LEU A 77 -5.33 -3.16 -4.34
N ALA A 78 -5.11 -1.99 -3.73
CA ALA A 78 -4.63 -1.92 -2.35
C ALA A 78 -5.60 -2.58 -1.38
N LEU A 79 -6.90 -2.29 -1.54
CA LEU A 79 -7.98 -2.91 -0.79
C LEU A 79 -8.01 -4.43 -0.96
N ALA A 80 -7.89 -4.93 -2.19
CA ALA A 80 -7.80 -6.37 -2.46
C ALA A 80 -6.60 -7.02 -1.76
N GLY A 81 -5.44 -6.35 -1.75
CA GLY A 81 -4.27 -6.78 -1.00
C GLY A 81 -4.53 -6.89 0.50
N PHE A 82 -5.15 -5.88 1.11
CA PHE A 82 -5.48 -5.92 2.54
C PHE A 82 -6.50 -7.02 2.87
N ILE A 83 -7.51 -7.22 2.02
CA ILE A 83 -8.49 -8.33 2.18
C ILE A 83 -7.80 -9.69 2.06
N ALA A 84 -6.90 -9.86 1.09
CA ALA A 84 -6.14 -11.10 0.93
C ALA A 84 -5.32 -11.41 2.19
N MET A 85 -4.69 -10.39 2.78
CA MET A 85 -3.90 -10.52 4.00
C MET A 85 -4.74 -10.80 5.26
N LEU A 86 -6.00 -10.35 5.27
CA LEU A 86 -6.96 -10.54 6.37
C LEU A 86 -7.75 -11.85 6.26
N SER A 87 -7.89 -12.42 5.06
CA SER A 87 -8.52 -13.73 4.85
C SER A 87 -7.61 -14.83 5.41
N PRO A 88 -8.12 -15.63 6.36
CA PRO A 88 -9.27 -16.50 6.13
C PRO A 88 -10.55 -16.18 6.93
N SER A 89 -10.67 -15.04 7.62
CA SER A 89 -11.89 -14.76 8.42
C SER A 89 -12.15 -13.28 8.70
N PRO A 90 -12.46 -12.43 7.71
CA PRO A 90 -13.30 -11.28 8.03
C PRO A 90 -14.68 -11.83 8.39
N SER A 91 -15.07 -11.72 9.67
CA SER A 91 -16.44 -12.08 10.05
C SER A 91 -17.41 -11.18 9.28
N PRO A 92 -18.58 -11.69 8.85
CA PRO A 92 -19.53 -10.89 8.07
C PRO A 92 -19.89 -9.58 8.80
N ASN A 93 -19.94 -9.59 10.13
CA ASN A 93 -20.17 -8.40 10.96
C ASN A 93 -19.09 -7.31 10.79
N GLU A 94 -17.82 -7.68 10.58
CA GLU A 94 -16.73 -6.72 10.34
C GLU A 94 -16.78 -6.12 8.92
N LEU A 95 -17.25 -6.89 7.94
CA LEU A 95 -17.51 -6.37 6.59
C LEU A 95 -18.72 -5.43 6.59
N TYR A 96 -19.74 -5.74 7.39
CA TYR A 96 -20.92 -4.88 7.54
C TYR A 96 -20.62 -3.56 8.27
N THR A 97 -19.71 -3.54 9.25
CA THR A 97 -19.27 -2.26 9.87
C THR A 97 -18.43 -1.40 8.94
N LEU A 98 -17.77 -2.01 7.95
CA LEU A 98 -17.04 -1.31 6.90
C LEU A 98 -17.95 -0.88 5.72
N LEU A 99 -19.15 -1.44 5.58
CA LEU A 99 -20.11 -1.11 4.52
C LEU A 99 -20.37 0.41 4.33
N PRO A 100 -20.47 1.25 5.38
CA PRO A 100 -20.58 2.70 5.20
C PRO A 100 -19.34 3.33 4.54
N LEU A 101 -18.14 2.79 4.80
CA LEU A 101 -16.91 3.24 4.15
C LEU A 101 -16.84 2.81 2.68
N PHE A 102 -17.50 1.72 2.28
CA PHE A 102 -17.57 1.28 0.87
C PHE A 102 -18.25 2.35 0.00
N ILE A 103 -19.18 3.09 0.59
CA ILE A 103 -19.94 4.16 -0.06
C ILE A 103 -19.11 5.46 -0.09
N ALA A 104 -18.18 5.66 0.85
CA ALA A 104 -17.45 6.92 1.02
C ALA A 104 -16.23 7.07 0.07
N SER A 105 -15.30 6.10 0.06
CA SER A 105 -14.23 6.01 -0.94
C SER A 105 -13.38 4.74 -0.77
N PRO A 106 -12.83 4.17 -1.86
CA PRO A 106 -11.95 3.01 -1.78
C PRO A 106 -10.65 3.29 -1.01
N ASP A 107 -10.18 4.54 -0.98
CA ASP A 107 -8.97 4.94 -0.23
C ASP A 107 -9.18 4.90 1.29
N ILE A 108 -10.28 5.47 1.80
CA ILE A 108 -10.59 5.43 3.25
C ILE A 108 -10.77 3.98 3.70
N MET A 109 -11.39 3.15 2.84
CA MET A 109 -11.53 1.72 3.10
C MET A 109 -10.18 1.00 3.18
N ALA A 110 -9.27 1.27 2.23
CA ALA A 110 -7.92 0.71 2.27
C ALA A 110 -7.20 1.10 3.58
N GLY A 111 -7.37 2.35 4.05
CA GLY A 111 -6.88 2.78 5.37
C GLY A 111 -7.52 2.01 6.53
N ALA A 112 -8.83 1.80 6.52
CA ALA A 112 -9.53 1.05 7.57
C ALA A 112 -9.10 -0.41 7.64
N LEU A 113 -9.00 -1.09 6.49
CA LEU A 113 -8.53 -2.47 6.42
C LEU A 113 -7.05 -2.59 6.82
N SER A 114 -6.21 -1.64 6.42
CA SER A 114 -4.82 -1.56 6.89
C SER A 114 -4.77 -1.45 8.41
N THR A 115 -5.61 -0.60 9.01
CA THR A 115 -5.70 -0.44 10.47
C THR A 115 -6.16 -1.73 11.16
N LEU A 116 -7.17 -2.40 10.60
CA LEU A 116 -7.63 -3.70 11.10
C LEU A 116 -6.51 -4.76 11.06
N LEU A 117 -5.75 -4.81 9.96
CA LEU A 117 -4.62 -5.72 9.78
C LEU A 117 -3.53 -5.48 10.84
N ILE A 118 -3.20 -4.21 11.10
CA ILE A 118 -2.23 -3.78 12.11
C ILE A 118 -2.64 -4.26 13.50
N VAL A 119 -3.92 -4.09 13.86
CA VAL A 119 -4.43 -4.48 15.18
C VAL A 119 -4.43 -6.01 15.34
N LYS A 120 -4.79 -6.76 14.29
CA LYS A 120 -5.02 -8.20 14.40
C LYS A 120 -3.81 -9.09 14.15
N ARG A 121 -2.96 -8.75 13.17
CA ARG A 121 -1.96 -9.70 12.63
C ARG A 121 -0.52 -9.23 12.72
N VAL A 122 -0.28 -7.92 12.83
CA VAL A 122 1.08 -7.37 12.69
C VAL A 122 1.64 -6.94 14.03
N ARG A 123 2.86 -7.40 14.34
CA ARG A 123 3.59 -7.06 15.55
C ARG A 123 4.94 -6.40 15.21
N GLY A 124 5.59 -5.83 16.22
CA GLY A 124 6.94 -5.25 16.09
C GLY A 124 7.00 -4.01 15.19
N LYS A 125 8.17 -3.79 14.57
CA LYS A 125 8.45 -2.59 13.75
C LYS A 125 7.60 -2.52 12.48
N THR A 126 7.23 -3.65 11.88
CA THR A 126 6.29 -3.71 10.74
C THR A 126 4.95 -3.04 11.06
N ARG A 127 4.49 -3.10 12.32
CA ARG A 127 3.27 -2.41 12.78
C ARG A 127 3.37 -0.90 12.56
N LEU A 128 4.51 -0.30 12.87
CA LEU A 128 4.72 1.15 12.73
C LEU A 128 4.70 1.56 11.26
N PHE A 129 5.38 0.82 10.39
CA PHE A 129 5.42 1.17 8.97
C PHE A 129 4.06 0.98 8.29
N LEU A 130 3.30 -0.05 8.66
CA LEU A 130 1.93 -0.20 8.18
C LEU A 130 0.99 0.87 8.75
N SER A 131 1.23 1.38 9.96
CA SER A 131 0.46 2.53 10.47
C SER A 131 0.71 3.79 9.65
N ILE A 132 1.96 4.05 9.24
CA ILE A 132 2.28 5.14 8.32
C ILE A 132 1.59 4.93 6.97
N LEU A 133 1.62 3.70 6.45
CA LEU A 133 0.91 3.34 5.22
C LEU A 133 -0.61 3.55 5.34
N SER A 134 -1.21 3.16 6.47
CA SER A 134 -2.63 3.36 6.76
C SER A 134 -3.00 4.84 6.78
N ALA A 135 -2.20 5.66 7.47
CA ALA A 135 -2.38 7.11 7.52
C ALA A 135 -2.33 7.74 6.11
N SER A 136 -1.47 7.22 5.22
CA SER A 136 -1.39 7.68 3.83
C SER A 136 -2.70 7.44 3.06
N TYR A 137 -3.33 6.27 3.20
CA TYR A 137 -4.61 5.97 2.55
C TYR A 137 -5.76 6.83 3.09
N TYR A 138 -5.78 7.10 4.40
CA TYR A 138 -6.76 8.05 4.96
C TYR A 138 -6.56 9.47 4.44
N ALA A 139 -5.31 9.96 4.40
CA ALA A 139 -5.01 11.28 3.87
C ALA A 139 -5.38 11.39 2.38
N ARG A 140 -5.11 10.35 1.60
CA ARG A 140 -5.48 10.25 0.18
C ARG A 140 -7.00 10.32 -0.02
N GLY A 141 -7.75 9.54 0.76
CA GLY A 141 -9.22 9.57 0.74
C GLY A 141 -9.80 10.91 1.17
N LEU A 142 -9.21 11.55 2.18
CA LEU A 142 -9.58 12.91 2.60
C LEU A 142 -9.30 13.92 1.48
N GLY A 143 -8.14 13.84 0.83
CA GLY A 143 -7.77 14.69 -0.29
C GLY A 143 -8.75 14.56 -1.47
N ALA A 144 -9.21 13.35 -1.75
CA ALA A 144 -10.21 13.08 -2.79
C ALA A 144 -11.61 13.63 -2.45
N LEU A 145 -11.98 13.66 -1.18
CA LEU A 145 -13.24 14.27 -0.72
C LEU A 145 -13.19 15.81 -0.71
N LEU A 146 -12.01 16.38 -0.46
CA LEU A 146 -11.78 17.82 -0.36
C LEU A 146 -11.47 18.48 -1.72
N THR A 147 -11.81 17.85 -2.86
CA THR A 147 -11.51 18.37 -4.21
C THR A 147 -12.05 19.78 -4.48
N ALA A 148 -13.04 20.24 -3.72
CA ALA A 148 -13.55 21.62 -3.75
C ALA A 148 -12.59 22.65 -3.12
N PHE A 149 -11.61 22.23 -2.32
CA PHE A 149 -10.63 23.08 -1.64
C PHE A 149 -9.28 23.06 -2.36
N GLN A 150 -8.66 24.24 -2.49
CA GLN A 150 -7.34 24.44 -3.11
C GLN A 150 -6.21 23.62 -2.44
N GLY A 151 -6.40 23.20 -1.18
CA GLY A 151 -5.45 22.36 -0.44
C GLY A 151 -5.46 20.87 -0.81
N SER A 152 -6.44 20.38 -1.59
CA SER A 152 -6.58 18.95 -1.91
C SER A 152 -5.35 18.36 -2.61
N LEU A 153 -4.74 19.10 -3.55
CA LEU A 153 -3.52 18.69 -4.24
C LEU A 153 -2.32 18.53 -3.29
N LEU A 154 -2.18 19.42 -2.30
CA LEU A 154 -1.11 19.32 -1.30
C LEU A 154 -1.31 18.12 -0.38
N VAL A 155 -2.55 17.85 0.02
CA VAL A 155 -2.90 16.67 0.83
C VAL A 155 -2.62 15.39 0.05
N LEU A 156 -2.98 15.33 -1.23
CA LEU A 156 -2.68 14.20 -2.10
C LEU A 156 -1.16 14.00 -2.22
N LEU A 157 -0.41 15.05 -2.57
CA LEU A 157 1.05 14.99 -2.67
C LEU A 157 1.71 14.52 -1.36
N ALA A 158 1.27 15.07 -0.22
CA ALA A 158 1.73 14.64 1.09
C ALA A 158 1.39 13.17 1.37
N SER A 159 0.19 12.71 1.01
CA SER A 159 -0.18 11.30 1.19
C SER A 159 0.69 10.36 0.35
N GLU A 160 1.00 10.72 -0.89
CA GLU A 160 1.81 9.88 -1.79
C GLU A 160 3.27 9.83 -1.35
N THR A 161 3.83 10.95 -0.91
CA THR A 161 5.18 10.97 -0.33
C THR A 161 5.28 10.15 0.95
N VAL A 162 4.28 10.24 1.85
CA VAL A 162 4.22 9.41 3.07
C VAL A 162 4.11 7.93 2.71
N ARG A 163 3.32 7.58 1.69
CA ARG A 163 3.19 6.21 1.18
C ARG A 163 4.51 5.67 0.65
N ALA A 164 5.22 6.47 -0.15
CA ALA A 164 6.55 6.11 -0.66
C ALA A 164 7.56 5.89 0.47
N CYS A 165 7.58 6.77 1.47
CA CYS A 165 8.42 6.61 2.66
C CYS A 165 8.10 5.30 3.41
N ALA A 166 6.81 4.99 3.60
CA ALA A 166 6.41 3.74 4.26
C ALA A 166 6.86 2.49 3.49
N ALA A 167 6.73 2.50 2.15
CA ALA A 167 7.18 1.40 1.29
C ALA A 167 8.68 1.17 1.38
N VAL A 168 9.47 2.26 1.35
CA VAL A 168 10.93 2.21 1.49
C VAL A 168 11.34 1.68 2.86
N LEU A 169 10.71 2.16 3.93
CA LEU A 169 10.99 1.68 5.29
C LEU A 169 10.65 0.19 5.48
N LEU A 170 9.54 -0.27 4.90
CA LEU A 170 9.18 -1.70 4.88
C LEU A 170 10.24 -2.52 4.13
N ALA A 171 10.69 -2.05 2.97
CA ALA A 171 11.72 -2.71 2.18
C ALA A 171 13.03 -2.84 2.96
N PHE A 172 13.52 -1.75 3.57
CA PHE A 172 14.72 -1.79 4.39
C PHE A 172 14.58 -2.73 5.59
N HIS A 173 13.45 -2.66 6.30
CA HIS A 173 13.24 -3.48 7.49
C HIS A 173 13.25 -4.97 7.17
N HIS A 174 12.53 -5.39 6.13
CA HIS A 174 12.48 -6.80 5.75
C HIS A 174 13.79 -7.29 5.12
N THR A 175 14.54 -6.42 4.43
CA THR A 175 15.88 -6.77 3.95
C THR A 175 16.83 -7.04 5.11
N ALA A 176 16.84 -6.16 6.13
CA ALA A 176 17.69 -6.35 7.30
C ALA A 176 17.35 -7.64 8.06
N GLN A 177 16.07 -8.03 8.10
CA GLN A 177 15.66 -9.30 8.71
C GLN A 177 16.12 -10.53 7.92
N VAL A 178 16.07 -10.47 6.57
CA VAL A 178 16.57 -11.58 5.74
C VAL A 178 18.08 -11.74 5.88
N LEU A 179 18.84 -10.63 5.87
CA LEU A 179 20.29 -10.67 6.05
C LEU A 179 20.70 -11.24 7.42
N ALA A 180 20.01 -10.82 8.49
CA ALA A 180 20.28 -11.35 9.83
C ALA A 180 19.97 -12.86 9.94
N TYR A 181 18.99 -13.36 9.18
CA TYR A 181 18.65 -14.78 9.18
C TYR A 181 19.66 -15.63 8.40
N ASP A 182 20.15 -15.14 7.26
CA ASP A 182 21.20 -15.83 6.49
C ASP A 182 22.52 -15.90 7.31
N GLU A 183 22.85 -14.88 8.12
CA GLU A 183 24.02 -14.90 9.03
C GLU A 183 23.89 -15.93 10.17
N GLU A 184 22.67 -16.21 10.64
CA GLU A 184 22.41 -17.22 11.68
C GLU A 184 22.40 -18.66 11.14
N GLU A 185 22.13 -18.88 9.85
CA GLU A 185 22.20 -20.22 9.23
C GLU A 185 23.63 -20.63 8.84
N GLU A 186 24.55 -19.68 8.66
CA GLU A 186 25.96 -19.95 8.29
C GLU A 186 26.91 -20.11 9.50
N GLY A 187 26.46 -19.84 10.73
CA GLY A 187 27.24 -19.93 11.98
C GLY A 187 26.99 -21.19 12.80
#